data_AF-A0A1B7N3Z8-F1
#
_entry.id   AF-A0A1B7N3Z8-F1
#
_cell.length_a   1.000
_cell.length_b   1.000
_cell.length_c   1.000
_cell.angle_alpha   90.00
_cell.angle_beta   90.00
_cell.angle_gamma   90.00
#
_symmetry.space_group_name_H-M   'P 1'
#
loop_
_entity.id
_entity.type
_entity.pdbx_description
1 polymer ?
#
loop_
_entity_poly.entity_id
_entity_poly.type
_entity_poly.pdbx_seq_one_letter_code
_entity_poly.pdbx_strand_id
1 'polypeptide(L)' 'EADLERNVLAALESVPLDAIRRFSTQSLRFTDAYHRGLNGKQAAWASKQYRGHRMLPETILASDLETANLL' A
#
# COMPACT_ATOMS: atom_id res chain seq x y z
N GLU A 1 -30.37 9.44 -14.05
CA GLU A 1 -29.98 9.17 -12.65
C GLU A 1 -30.06 7.69 -12.31
N ALA A 2 -31.20 7.03 -12.56
CA ALA A 2 -31.36 5.58 -12.36
C ALA A 2 -30.30 4.71 -13.06
N ASP A 3 -29.90 5.05 -14.30
CA ASP A 3 -28.83 4.32 -14.99
C ASP A 3 -27.46 4.51 -14.32
N LEU A 4 -27.22 5.68 -13.72
CA LEU A 4 -25.96 5.95 -13.01
C LEU A 4 -25.87 5.11 -11.74
N GLU A 5 -26.95 5.05 -10.98
CA GLU A 5 -27.06 4.22 -9.78
C GLU A 5 -26.87 2.74 -10.11
N ARG A 6 -27.58 2.22 -11.13
CA ARG A 6 -27.42 0.83 -11.58
C ARG A 6 -25.99 0.51 -11.98
N ASN A 7 -25.33 1.43 -12.70
CA ASN A 7 -23.97 1.24 -13.15
C ASN A 7 -22.96 1.25 -11.98
N VAL A 8 -23.17 2.08 -10.96
CA VAL A 8 -22.33 2.09 -9.75
C VAL A 8 -22.45 0.76 -9.01
N LEU A 9 -23.67 0.26 -8.79
CA LEU A 9 -23.89 -1.01 -8.11
C LEU A 9 -23.25 -2.18 -8.87
N ALA A 10 -23.48 -2.27 -10.18
CA ALA A 10 -22.88 -3.29 -11.03
C ALA A 10 -21.34 -3.23 -11.04
N ALA A 11 -20.76 -2.02 -11.04
CA ALA A 11 -19.32 -1.84 -10.97
C ALA A 11 -18.75 -2.34 -9.62
N LEU A 12 -19.42 -2.03 -8.50
CA LEU A 12 -18.99 -2.49 -7.18
C LEU A 12 -19.08 -4.01 -7.02
N GLU A 13 -20.17 -4.63 -7.50
CA GLU A 13 -20.35 -6.09 -7.50
C GLU A 13 -19.35 -6.81 -8.41
N SER A 14 -18.90 -6.16 -9.48
CA SER A 14 -17.93 -6.75 -10.42
C SER A 14 -16.52 -6.93 -9.84
N VAL A 15 -16.22 -6.28 -8.71
CA VAL A 15 -14.88 -6.32 -8.11
C VAL A 15 -14.67 -7.65 -7.38
N PRO A 16 -13.70 -8.48 -7.78
CA PRO A 16 -13.42 -9.74 -7.10
C PRO A 16 -12.93 -9.52 -5.67
N LEU A 17 -13.32 -10.40 -4.75
CA LEU A 17 -12.89 -10.33 -3.35
C LEU A 17 -11.36 -10.34 -3.20
N ASP A 18 -10.66 -11.09 -4.04
CA ASP A 18 -9.19 -11.15 -4.03
C ASP A 18 -8.56 -9.81 -4.42
N ALA A 19 -9.20 -9.04 -5.32
CA ALA A 19 -8.76 -7.70 -5.65
C ALA A 19 -8.90 -6.78 -4.43
N ILE A 20 -10.07 -6.77 -3.78
CA ILE A 20 -10.31 -5.98 -2.56
C ILE A 20 -9.23 -6.29 -1.51
N ARG A 21 -9.03 -7.57 -1.19
CA ARG A 21 -8.03 -8.00 -0.19
C ARG A 21 -6.61 -7.57 -0.57
N ARG A 22 -6.23 -7.70 -1.84
CA ARG A 22 -4.92 -7.28 -2.35
C ARG A 22 -4.72 -5.77 -2.20
N PHE A 23 -5.71 -4.96 -2.57
CA PHE A 23 -5.65 -3.51 -2.43
C PHE A 23 -5.62 -3.07 -0.97
N SER A 24 -6.47 -3.63 -0.10
CA SER A 24 -6.46 -3.34 1.34
C SER A 24 -5.10 -3.67 1.97
N THR A 25 -4.51 -4.82 1.61
CA THR A 25 -3.18 -5.21 2.11
C THR A 25 -2.08 -4.26 1.62
N GLN A 26 -2.16 -3.82 0.36
CA GLN A 26 -1.21 -2.83 -0.18
C GLN A 26 -1.33 -1.49 0.53
N SER A 27 -2.56 -1.00 0.75
CA SER A 27 -2.81 0.25 1.49
C SER A 27 -2.28 0.18 2.91
N LEU A 28 -2.47 -0.96 3.61
CA LEU A 28 -1.97 -1.15 4.97
C LEU A 28 -0.45 -0.96 5.06
N ARG A 29 0.32 -1.41 4.06
CA ARG A 29 1.78 -1.24 4.01
C ARG A 29 2.20 0.23 3.90
N PHE A 30 1.48 1.00 3.08
CA PHE A 30 1.71 2.43 2.98
C PHE A 30 1.33 3.15 4.27
N THR A 31 0.20 2.80 4.87
CA THR A 31 -0.22 3.35 6.17
C THR A 31 0.81 3.07 7.27
N ASP A 32 1.33 1.84 7.34
CA ASP A 32 2.38 1.43 8.27
C ASP A 32 3.70 2.23 8.04
N ALA A 33 4.09 2.46 6.78
CA ALA A 33 5.23 3.31 6.44
C ALA A 33 5.03 4.77 6.88
N TYR A 34 3.84 5.34 6.65
CA TYR A 34 3.52 6.70 7.07
C TYR A 34 3.48 6.84 8.60
N HIS A 35 2.97 5.84 9.32
CA HIS A 35 3.01 5.84 10.79
C HIS A 35 4.44 5.85 11.35
N ARG A 36 5.40 5.30 10.61
CA ARG A 36 6.83 5.35 10.94
C ARG A 36 7.54 6.62 10.46
N GLY A 37 6.81 7.60 9.93
CA GLY A 37 7.36 8.89 9.50
C GLY A 37 7.99 8.88 8.11
N LEU A 38 7.79 7.83 7.32
CA LEU A 38 8.30 7.79 5.94
C LEU A 38 7.53 8.72 5.01
N ASN A 39 8.24 9.36 4.09
CA ASN A 39 7.61 10.12 3.01
C ASN A 39 7.13 9.21 1.86
N GLY A 40 6.41 9.77 0.89
CA GLY A 40 5.82 8.98 -0.20
C GLY A 40 6.83 8.18 -1.05
N LYS A 41 8.03 8.73 -1.28
CA LYS A 41 9.10 8.04 -2.03
C LYS A 41 9.67 6.87 -1.20
N GLN A 42 9.95 7.12 0.07
CA GLN A 42 10.44 6.11 1.01
C GLN A 42 9.41 4.98 1.21
N ALA A 43 8.12 5.32 1.39
CA ALA A 43 7.05 4.34 1.57
C ALA A 43 6.84 3.46 0.33
N ALA A 44 6.93 4.04 -0.88
CA ALA A 44 6.82 3.28 -2.13
C ALA A 44 8.01 2.32 -2.30
N TRP A 45 9.22 2.80 -2.01
CA TRP A 45 10.43 1.97 -2.04
C TRP A 45 10.35 0.85 -1.00
N ALA A 46 9.97 1.15 0.24
CA ALA A 46 9.85 0.20 1.34
C ALA A 46 8.81 -0.89 1.02
N SER A 47 7.66 -0.50 0.47
CA SER A 47 6.62 -1.44 0.01
C SER A 47 7.10 -2.40 -1.08
N LYS A 48 8.07 -1.98 -1.89
CA LYS A 48 8.68 -2.80 -2.96
C LYS A 48 9.76 -3.73 -2.40
N GLN A 49 10.66 -3.22 -1.56
CA GLN A 49 11.74 -4.03 -0.96
C GLN A 49 11.19 -5.08 0.01
N TYR A 50 10.28 -4.67 0.88
CA TYR A 50 9.73 -5.51 1.93
C TYR A 50 8.44 -6.23 1.50
N ARG A 51 8.28 -6.52 0.20
CA ARG A 51 7.03 -7.09 -0.33
C ARG A 51 6.64 -8.43 0.31
N GLY A 52 7.61 -9.22 0.76
CA GLY A 52 7.40 -10.49 1.47
C GLY A 52 7.24 -10.35 2.99
N HIS A 53 7.64 -9.21 3.55
CA HIS A 53 7.53 -8.94 4.98
C HIS A 53 6.14 -8.36 5.29
N ARG A 54 5.53 -8.81 6.39
CA ARG A 54 4.22 -8.32 6.81
C ARG A 54 4.30 -6.98 7.57
N MET A 55 5.49 -6.59 8.02
CA MET A 55 5.78 -5.36 8.73
C MET A 55 7.16 -4.84 8.30
N LEU A 56 7.37 -3.53 8.30
CA LEU A 56 8.70 -2.98 8.05
C LEU A 56 9.55 -3.14 9.32
N PRO A 57 10.73 -3.78 9.24
CA PRO A 57 11.64 -3.87 10.37
C PRO A 57 12.28 -2.50 10.65
N GLU A 58 12.07 -1.97 11.87
CA GLU A 58 12.55 -0.63 12.26
C GLU A 58 14.07 -0.49 12.18
N THR A 59 14.82 -1.52 12.59
CA THR A 59 16.29 -1.48 12.68
C THR A 59 16.97 -1.49 11.31
N ILE A 60 16.33 -2.06 10.30
CA ILE A 60 16.92 -2.24 8.95
C ILE A 60 16.48 -1.09 8.02
N LEU A 61 15.34 -0.46 8.31
CA LEU A 61 14.75 0.57 7.45
C LEU A 61 15.66 1.81 7.28
N ALA A 62 16.30 2.27 8.35
CA ALA A 62 17.14 3.48 8.29
C ALA A 62 18.39 3.29 7.41
N SER A 63 19.11 2.17 7.59
CA SER A 63 20.31 1.85 6.80
C SER A 63 19.99 1.60 5.33
N ASP A 64 18.83 0.99 5.05
CA ASP A 64 18.48 0.71 3.66
C ASP A 64 17.99 1.95 2.91
N LEU A 65 17.33 2.88 3.61
CA LEU A 65 16.96 4.17 3.03
C LEU A 65 18.19 5.01 2.68
N GLU A 66 19.24 4.96 3.51
CA GLU A 66 20.54 5.58 3.19
C GLU A 66 21.15 4.96 1.94
N THR A 67 21.21 3.62 1.89
CA THR A 67 21.73 2.85 0.75
C THR A 67 20.95 3.15 -0.54
N ALA A 68 19.65 3.42 -0.42
CA ALA A 68 18.77 3.79 -1.53
C ALA A 68 18.85 5.28 -1.93
N ASN A 69 19.67 6.10 -1.27
CA ASN A 69 19.70 7.56 -1.43
C ASN A 69 18.31 8.21 -1.21
N LEU A 70 17.59 7.75 -0.18
CA LEU A 70 16.25 8.22 0.18
C LEU A 70 16.19 8.87 1.58
N LEU A 71 17.32 9.07 2.26
CA LEU A 71 17.43 9.88 3.47
C LEU A 71 17.47 11.39 3.15
#